data_AF-A0A259S1X0-F1
#
_entry.id   AF-A0A259S1X0-F1
#
_cell.length_a   1.000
_cell.length_b   1.000
_cell.length_c   1.000
_cell.angle_alpha   90.00
_cell.angle_beta   90.00
_cell.angle_gamma   90.00
#
_symmetry.space_group_name_H-M   'P 1'
#
loop_
_entity.id
_entity.type
_entity.pdbx_description
1 polymer ?
#
loop_
_entity_poly.entity_id
_entity_poly.type
_entity_poly.pdbx_seq_one_letter_code
_entity_poly.pdbx_strand_id
1 'polypeptide(L)' 'MKAVTDAAPARRTYSYLGPAGTFTEAALEQVPEARGHEWRPVHNVGEALADVLEGRSDAAMIAIENSVEG' A
#
# COMPACT_ATOMS: atom_id res chain seq x y z
N MET A 1 3.17 -33.88 -9.07
CA MET A 1 2.17 -32.96 -8.48
C MET A 1 2.75 -32.49 -7.15
N LYS A 2 3.42 -31.33 -7.13
CA LYS A 2 4.04 -30.81 -5.89
C LYS A 2 2.95 -30.14 -5.07
N ALA A 3 2.79 -30.55 -3.82
CA ALA A 3 1.89 -29.89 -2.89
C ALA A 3 2.26 -28.40 -2.80
N VAL A 4 1.33 -27.53 -3.17
CA VAL A 4 1.39 -26.13 -2.78
C VAL A 4 1.04 -26.13 -1.30
N THR A 5 2.05 -25.99 -0.46
CA THR A 5 1.85 -25.77 0.97
C THR A 5 1.16 -24.42 1.09
N ASP A 6 -0.05 -24.42 1.65
CA ASP A 6 -0.78 -23.22 2.05
C ASP A 6 -0.03 -22.60 3.23
N ALA A 7 1.03 -21.86 2.93
CA ALA A 7 1.71 -21.03 3.89
C ALA A 7 0.79 -19.85 4.19
N ALA A 8 0.50 -19.60 5.47
CA ALA A 8 -0.18 -18.38 5.89
C ALA A 8 0.45 -17.19 5.14
N PRO A 9 -0.35 -16.28 4.55
CA PRO A 9 0.19 -15.23 3.70
C PRO A 9 1.25 -14.47 4.51
N ALA A 10 2.47 -14.42 3.99
CA ALA A 10 3.54 -13.65 4.59
C ALA A 10 3.01 -12.24 4.86
N ARG A 11 3.27 -11.71 6.07
CA ARG A 11 2.80 -10.39 6.44
C ARG A 11 3.45 -9.36 5.50
N ARG A 12 2.65 -8.78 4.63
CA ARG A 12 3.01 -7.70 3.72
C ARG A 12 2.96 -6.34 4.41
N THR A 13 3.66 -5.38 3.83
CA THR A 13 3.66 -3.97 4.20
C THR A 13 3.20 -3.12 3.03
N TYR A 14 2.29 -2.19 3.28
CA TYR A 14 1.74 -1.28 2.29
C TYR A 14 2.00 0.16 2.71
N SER A 15 2.70 0.95 1.89
CA SER A 15 2.80 2.39 2.13
C SER A 15 1.55 3.10 1.62
N TYR A 16 1.16 4.20 2.25
CA TYR A 16 0.10 5.06 1.73
C TYR A 16 0.40 6.52 1.99
N LEU A 17 -0.12 7.40 1.14
CA LEU A 17 -0.04 8.85 1.36
C LEU A 17 -0.84 9.22 2.61
N GLY A 18 -0.11 9.46 3.69
CA GLY A 18 -0.65 9.69 5.02
C GLY A 18 -1.04 11.15 5.28
N PRO A 19 -1.33 11.50 6.54
CA PRO A 19 -1.30 10.64 7.74
C PRO A 19 -2.46 9.63 7.79
N ALA A 20 -2.62 8.91 8.91
CA ALA A 20 -3.84 8.14 9.17
C ALA A 20 -5.10 9.03 9.13
N GLY A 21 -6.21 8.48 8.69
CA GLY A 21 -7.49 9.16 8.48
C GLY A 21 -7.67 9.82 7.11
N THR A 22 -6.74 9.67 6.17
CA THR A 22 -6.88 10.21 4.81
C THR A 22 -7.80 9.35 3.93
N PHE A 23 -8.28 9.93 2.83
CA PHE A 23 -8.96 9.16 1.78
C PHE A 23 -8.07 8.09 1.17
N THR A 24 -6.75 8.28 1.16
CA THR A 24 -5.81 7.28 0.67
C THR A 24 -5.76 6.06 1.59
N GLU A 25 -5.82 6.26 2.92
CA GLU A 25 -5.98 5.15 3.87
C GLU A 25 -7.33 4.45 3.69
N ALA A 26 -8.42 5.21 3.56
CA ALA A 26 -9.76 4.66 3.32
C ALA A 26 -9.85 3.88 1.99
N ALA A 27 -9.08 4.29 0.98
CA ALA A 27 -8.95 3.55 -0.27
C ALA A 27 -8.15 2.24 -0.09
N LEU A 28 -7.08 2.27 0.73
CA LEU A 28 -6.31 1.08 1.05
C LEU A 28 -7.15 0.02 1.80
N GLU A 29 -8.04 0.44 2.70
CA GLU A 29 -9.01 -0.44 3.39
C GLU A 29 -9.99 -1.17 2.43
N GLN A 30 -10.18 -0.63 1.23
CA GLN A 30 -11.02 -1.27 0.21
C GLN A 30 -10.29 -2.38 -0.56
N VAL A 31 -8.98 -2.53 -0.41
CA VAL A 31 -8.18 -3.57 -1.06
C VAL A 31 -8.19 -4.84 -0.19
N PRO A 32 -8.87 -5.93 -0.58
CA PRO A 32 -8.97 -7.14 0.24
C PRO A 32 -7.62 -7.74 0.62
N GLU A 33 -6.65 -7.70 -0.29
CA GLU A 33 -5.30 -8.22 -0.11
C GLU A 33 -4.44 -7.38 0.85
N ALA A 34 -4.86 -6.16 1.19
CA ALA A 34 -4.14 -5.30 2.12
C ALA A 34 -4.70 -5.39 3.56
N ARG A 35 -5.91 -5.91 3.75
CA ARG A 35 -6.54 -5.97 5.08
C ARG A 35 -5.76 -6.89 6.02
N GLY A 36 -5.54 -6.42 7.25
CA GLY A 36 -4.79 -7.17 8.28
C GLY A 36 -3.27 -7.21 8.08
N HIS A 37 -2.76 -6.55 7.03
CA HIS A 37 -1.34 -6.34 6.80
C HIS A 37 -0.83 -5.05 7.47
N GLU A 38 0.48 -4.81 7.41
CA GLU A 38 1.07 -3.60 7.98
C GLU A 38 0.87 -2.42 7.02
N TRP A 39 0.34 -1.30 7.53
CA TRP A 39 0.17 -0.09 6.74
C TRP A 39 1.05 1.02 7.29
N ARG A 40 1.82 1.63 6.39
CA ARG A 40 2.81 2.64 6.71
C ARG A 40 2.41 3.99 6.09
N PRO A 41 2.00 4.98 6.89
CA PRO A 41 1.80 6.33 6.38
C PRO A 41 3.15 6.95 6.00
N VAL A 42 3.21 7.60 4.84
CA VAL A 42 4.34 8.41 4.38
C VAL A 42 3.90 9.83 4.05
N HIS A 43 4.84 10.78 3.98
CA HIS A 43 4.53 12.20 3.86
C HIS A 43 4.28 12.66 2.43
N ASN A 44 4.79 11.93 1.44
CA ASN A 44 4.68 12.29 0.03
C ASN A 44 4.78 11.06 -0.89
N VAL A 45 4.45 11.26 -2.16
CA VAL A 45 4.50 10.24 -3.21
C VAL A 45 5.91 9.67 -3.41
N GLY A 46 6.95 10.51 -3.30
CA GLY A 46 8.33 10.08 -3.46
C GLY A 46 8.74 9.04 -2.42
N GLU A 47 8.36 9.25 -1.16
CA GLU A 47 8.58 8.29 -0.07
C GLU A 47 7.84 6.97 -0.30
N ALA A 48 6.58 7.04 -0.75
CA ALA A 48 5.78 5.85 -1.06
C ALA A 48 6.45 4.98 -2.14
N LEU A 49 6.95 5.62 -3.20
CA LEU A 49 7.65 4.93 -4.29
C LEU A 49 9.02 4.40 -3.84
N ALA A 50 9.77 5.19 -3.06
CA ALA A 50 11.06 4.76 -2.50
C ALA A 50 10.89 3.52 -1.61
N ASP A 51 9.86 3.47 -0.77
CA ASP A 51 9.57 2.32 0.06
C ASP A 51 9.38 1.03 -0.74
N VAL A 52 8.69 1.10 -1.88
CA VAL A 52 8.50 -0.05 -2.77
C VAL A 52 9.81 -0.45 -3.46
N LEU A 53 10.56 0.52 -3.97
CA LEU A 53 11.84 0.28 -4.65
C LEU A 53 12.90 -0.32 -3.73
N GLU A 54 12.91 0.10 -2.46
CA GLU A 54 13.87 -0.33 -1.45
C GLU A 54 13.38 -1.57 -0.66
N GLY A 55 12.20 -2.10 -1.00
CA GLY A 55 11.64 -3.31 -0.38
C GLY A 55 11.15 -3.12 1.06
N ARG A 56 10.95 -1.87 1.51
CA ARG A 56 10.30 -1.58 2.80
C ARG A 56 8.79 -1.81 2.77
N SER A 57 8.20 -1.70 1.58
CA SER A 57 6.78 -2.00 1.34
C SER A 57 6.64 -2.86 0.09
N ASP A 58 5.69 -3.78 0.10
CA ASP A 58 5.34 -4.62 -1.04
C ASP A 58 4.58 -3.84 -2.13
N ALA A 59 3.80 -2.84 -1.72
CA ALA A 59 3.08 -1.93 -2.61
C ALA A 59 2.80 -0.59 -1.93
N ALA A 60 2.32 0.38 -2.70
CA ALA A 60 1.88 1.67 -2.17
C ALA A 60 0.53 2.12 -2.73
N MET A 61 -0.34 2.64 -1.87
CA MET A 61 -1.57 3.34 -2.25
C MET A 61 -1.30 4.83 -2.41
N ILE A 62 -1.53 5.35 -3.60
CA ILE A 62 -1.25 6.74 -3.96
C ILE A 62 -2.48 7.31 -4.65
N ALA A 63 -2.95 8.47 -4.19
CA ALA A 63 -3.96 9.22 -4.92
C ALA A 63 -3.35 9.82 -6.19
N ILE A 64 -3.87 9.46 -7.36
CA ILE A 64 -3.54 10.10 -8.63
C ILE A 64 -4.76 10.92 -9.02
N GLU A 65 -4.59 12.24 -9.10
CA GLU A 65 -5.59 13.13 -9.69
C GLU A 65 -5.11 13.49 -11.10
N ASN A 66 -5.93 13.19 -12.11
CA ASN A 66 -5.79 13.85 -13.41
C ASN A 66 -6.55 15.18 -13.28
N SER A 67 -5.86 16.31 -13.13
CA SER A 67 -6.52 17.61 -13.22
C SER A 67 -7.05 17.76 -14.65
N VAL A 68 -8.38 17.69 -14.83
CA VAL A 68 -9.00 17.95 -16.14
C VAL A 68 -9.22 19.45 -16.38
N GLU A 69 -8.81 20.31 -15.46
CA GLU A 69 -9.11 21.74 -15.54
C GLU A 69 -7.91 22.61 -15.21
N GLY A 70 -7.47 23.30 -16.26
CA GLY A 70 -6.48 24.35 -16.39
C GLY A 70 -6.57 24.85 -17.82
#